data_AF-A0A970MDY6-F1
#
_entry.id   AF-A0A970MDY6-F1
#
_cell.length_a   1.000
_cell.length_b   1.000
_cell.length_c   1.000
_cell.angle_alpha   90.00
_cell.angle_beta   90.00
_cell.angle_gamma   90.00
#
_symmetry.space_group_name_H-M   'P 1'
#
loop_
_entity.id
_entity.type
_entity.pdbx_description
1 polymer ?
#
loop_
_entity_poly.entity_id
_entity_poly.type
_entity_poly.pdbx_seq_one_letter_code
_entity_poly.pdbx_strand_id
1 'polypeptide(L)'
;MKRFIVIITSLLIIFVFVALNYLIWDRESLVALSESNQSSIDTLTRLNMTLNQEKNRLEQQIEELNKQIEELNEKIKNIESDVRDKQLISDEKTRFIQTLKSHIDLTPLKKTMLNWVNSLSEKNYTEAYLEGGTDCSFWGNYWTMRIFSDYFEQNVDKMQVAVDEETGLAKIEVVPIKTPDWEMSVYIHVNVTLADDGIEDYLKQGANVLHLTCTYDERLEQWMITSVFSEEVTIQE
;
A
#
# COMPACT_ATOMS: atom_id res chain seq x y z
N MET A 1 -49.98 50.65 96.09
CA MET A 1 -49.36 49.31 96.24
C MET A 1 -49.98 48.25 95.33
N LYS A 2 -51.30 47.96 95.38
CA LYS A 2 -51.93 46.92 94.51
C LYS A 2 -51.74 47.12 93.00
N ARG A 3 -51.82 48.35 92.49
CA ARG A 3 -51.60 48.67 91.06
C ARG A 3 -50.14 48.46 90.60
N PHE A 4 -49.17 48.64 91.50
CA PHE A 4 -47.75 48.48 91.19
C PHE A 4 -47.36 46.99 91.13
N ILE A 5 -47.94 46.17 92.02
CA ILE A 5 -47.79 44.71 92.01
C ILE A 5 -48.30 44.14 90.70
N VAL A 6 -49.48 44.57 90.22
CA VAL A 6 -50.05 44.11 88.94
C VAL A 6 -49.13 44.47 87.75
N ILE A 7 -48.57 45.68 87.73
CA ILE A 7 -47.63 46.11 86.69
C ILE A 7 -46.36 45.25 86.73
N ILE A 8 -45.78 45.02 87.90
CA ILE A 8 -44.57 44.18 88.05
C ILE A 8 -44.86 42.73 87.63
N THR A 9 -45.98 42.15 88.05
CA THR A 9 -46.34 40.78 87.64
C THR A 9 -46.60 40.69 86.14
N SER A 10 -47.21 41.71 85.52
CA SER A 10 -47.37 41.78 84.07
C SER A 10 -46.03 41.86 83.34
N LEU A 11 -45.09 42.65 83.88
CA LEU A 11 -43.74 42.82 83.31
C LEU A 11 -42.93 41.53 83.43
N LEU A 12 -43.06 40.82 84.55
CA LEU A 12 -42.44 39.51 84.77
C LEU A 12 -43.02 38.45 83.84
N ILE A 13 -44.33 38.42 83.63
CA ILE A 13 -44.97 37.51 82.67
C ILE A 13 -44.46 37.80 81.26
N ILE A 14 -44.41 39.08 80.83
CA ILE A 14 -43.87 39.47 79.52
C ILE A 14 -42.41 39.03 79.38
N PHE A 15 -41.58 39.25 80.40
CA PHE A 15 -40.18 38.82 80.38
C PHE A 15 -40.03 37.30 80.20
N VAL A 16 -40.85 36.51 80.91
CA VAL A 16 -40.88 35.05 80.76
C VAL A 16 -41.31 34.63 79.35
N PHE A 17 -42.31 35.30 78.77
CA PHE A 17 -42.71 35.05 77.38
C PHE A 17 -41.61 35.36 76.37
N VAL A 18 -40.89 36.48 76.54
CA VAL A 18 -39.75 36.85 75.69
C VAL A 18 -38.61 35.83 75.81
N ALA A 19 -38.26 35.43 77.03
CA ALA A 19 -37.21 34.45 77.29
C ALA A 19 -37.56 33.06 76.71
N LEU A 20 -38.81 32.61 76.88
CA LEU A 20 -39.29 31.35 76.29
C LEU A 20 -39.27 31.38 74.76
N ASN A 21 -39.69 32.48 74.16
CA ASN A 21 -39.68 32.63 72.71
C ASN A 21 -38.24 32.58 72.17
N TYR A 22 -37.30 33.26 72.83
CA TYR A 22 -35.87 33.21 72.48
C TYR A 22 -35.30 31.79 72.60
N LEU A 23 -35.64 31.05 73.65
CA LEU A 23 -35.15 29.68 73.87
C LEU A 23 -35.74 28.69 72.83
N ILE A 24 -37.00 28.90 72.43
CA ILE A 24 -37.63 28.12 71.35
C ILE A 24 -36.94 28.42 70.02
N TRP A 25 -36.69 29.69 69.71
CA TRP A 25 -35.99 30.09 68.49
C TRP A 25 -34.56 29.54 68.42
N ASP A 26 -33.82 29.60 69.53
CA ASP A 26 -32.47 29.05 69.62
C ASP A 26 -32.47 27.53 69.37
N ARG A 27 -33.40 26.80 69.99
CA ARG A 27 -33.56 25.36 69.76
C ARG A 27 -33.96 25.04 68.32
N GLU A 28 -34.91 25.77 67.75
CA GLU A 28 -35.37 25.58 66.37
C GLU A 28 -34.23 25.86 65.38
N SER A 29 -33.40 26.88 65.64
CA SER A 29 -32.23 27.19 64.82
C SER A 29 -31.16 26.09 64.86
N LEU A 30 -30.91 25.50 66.04
CA LEU A 30 -29.97 24.39 66.21
C LEU A 30 -30.46 23.11 65.53
N VAL A 31 -31.76 22.83 65.62
CA VAL A 31 -32.38 21.68 64.93
C VAL A 31 -32.32 21.88 63.42
N ALA A 32 -32.67 23.06 62.90
CA ALA A 32 -32.57 23.36 61.47
C ALA A 32 -31.13 23.25 60.95
N LEU A 33 -30.14 23.71 61.72
CA LEU A 33 -28.72 23.56 61.39
C LEU A 33 -28.29 22.08 61.39
N SER A 34 -28.73 21.31 62.38
CA SER A 34 -28.44 19.87 62.48
C SER A 34 -29.05 19.08 61.32
N GLU A 35 -30.30 19.36 60.94
CA GLU A 35 -30.98 18.73 59.79
C GLU A 35 -30.29 19.10 58.48
N SER A 36 -29.91 20.38 58.30
CA SER A 36 -29.13 20.83 57.14
C SER A 36 -27.77 20.13 57.06
N ASN A 37 -27.08 19.99 58.18
CA ASN A 37 -25.80 19.28 58.24
C ASN A 37 -25.97 17.79 57.94
N GLN A 38 -26.99 17.13 58.49
CA GLN A 38 -27.28 15.73 58.19
C GLN A 38 -27.61 15.53 56.71
N SER A 39 -28.45 16.38 56.13
CA SER A 39 -28.77 16.36 54.69
C SER A 39 -27.53 16.56 53.81
N SER A 40 -26.63 17.46 54.23
CA SER A 40 -25.34 17.68 53.54
C SER A 40 -24.43 16.46 53.64
N ILE A 41 -24.34 15.83 54.81
CA ILE A 41 -23.56 14.60 55.03
C ILE A 41 -24.11 13.46 54.17
N ASP A 42 -25.44 13.28 54.11
CA ASP A 42 -26.06 12.24 53.30
C ASP A 42 -25.79 12.47 51.80
N THR A 43 -25.84 13.73 51.35
CA THR A 43 -25.53 14.12 49.97
C THR A 43 -24.06 13.85 49.64
N LEU A 44 -23.13 14.25 50.52
CA LEU A 44 -21.70 13.99 50.35
C LEU A 44 -21.38 12.50 50.37
N THR A 45 -22.07 11.72 51.19
CA THR A 45 -21.90 10.27 51.25
C THR A 45 -22.34 9.60 49.95
N ARG A 46 -23.48 10.04 49.38
CA ARG A 46 -23.94 9.56 48.07
C ARG A 46 -22.96 9.92 46.96
N LEU A 47 -22.48 11.16 46.93
CA LEU A 47 -21.47 11.59 45.95
C LEU A 47 -20.17 10.78 46.07
N ASN A 48 -19.70 10.54 47.29
CA ASN A 48 -18.50 9.73 47.53
C ASN A 48 -18.71 8.28 47.07
N MET A 49 -19.87 7.69 47.33
CA MET A 49 -20.21 6.35 46.85
C MET A 49 -20.24 6.29 45.31
N THR A 50 -20.84 7.27 44.64
CA THR A 50 -20.85 7.36 43.17
C THR A 50 -19.45 7.54 42.60
N LEU A 51 -18.65 8.45 43.16
CA LEU A 51 -17.26 8.66 42.74
C LEU A 51 -16.42 7.39 42.91
N ASN A 52 -16.62 6.64 43.99
CA ASN A 52 -15.90 5.40 44.22
C ASN A 52 -16.34 4.29 43.24
N GLN A 53 -17.63 4.25 42.87
CA GLN A 53 -18.12 3.34 41.84
C GLN A 53 -17.54 3.70 40.45
N GLU A 54 -17.51 4.97 40.10
CA GLU A 54 -16.90 5.45 38.85
C GLU A 54 -15.40 5.16 38.82
N LYS A 55 -14.69 5.42 39.93
CA LYS A 55 -13.28 5.09 40.08
C LYS A 55 -13.02 3.60 39.82
N ASN A 56 -13.76 2.71 40.49
CA ASN A 56 -13.60 1.27 40.30
C ASN A 56 -13.91 0.84 38.86
N ARG A 57 -14.93 1.45 38.22
CA ARG A 57 -15.24 1.20 36.81
C ARG A 57 -14.11 1.64 35.89
N LEU A 58 -13.53 2.81 36.14
CA LEU A 58 -12.39 3.32 35.36
C LEU A 58 -11.15 2.44 35.56
N GLU A 59 -10.88 1.98 36.78
CA GLU A 59 -9.78 1.05 37.06
C GLU A 59 -9.95 -0.27 36.29
N GLN A 60 -11.16 -0.85 36.26
CA GLN A 60 -11.46 -2.04 35.45
C GLN A 60 -11.28 -1.79 33.95
N GLN A 61 -11.70 -0.62 33.45
CA GLN A 61 -11.50 -0.26 32.05
C GLN A 61 -10.02 -0.10 31.70
N ILE A 62 -9.23 0.49 32.60
CA ILE A 62 -7.78 0.62 32.43
C ILE A 62 -7.12 -0.76 32.38
N GLU A 63 -7.51 -1.68 33.26
CA GLU A 63 -6.99 -3.05 33.29
C GLU A 63 -7.30 -3.80 31.98
N GLU A 64 -8.55 -3.72 31.52
CA GLU A 64 -8.97 -4.33 30.25
C GLU A 64 -8.24 -3.72 29.05
N LEU A 65 -8.09 -2.39 29.00
CA LEU A 65 -7.33 -1.73 27.94
C LEU A 65 -5.85 -2.11 27.96
N ASN A 66 -5.24 -2.23 29.14
CA ASN A 66 -3.85 -2.68 29.26
C ASN A 66 -3.68 -4.12 28.76
N LYS A 67 -4.64 -5.00 29.06
CA LYS A 67 -4.64 -6.36 28.55
C LYS A 67 -4.75 -6.40 27.02
N GLN A 68 -5.65 -5.59 26.45
CA GLN A 68 -5.78 -5.47 24.99
C GLN A 68 -4.51 -4.90 24.35
N ILE A 69 -3.85 -3.94 24.99
CA ILE A 69 -2.56 -3.40 24.53
C ILE A 69 -1.51 -4.51 24.50
N GLU A 70 -1.43 -5.34 25.55
CA GLU A 70 -0.47 -6.45 25.59
C GLU A 70 -0.76 -7.49 24.49
N GLU A 71 -2.02 -7.89 24.33
CA GLU A 71 -2.43 -8.82 23.28
C GLU A 71 -2.14 -8.28 21.87
N LEU A 72 -2.34 -6.97 21.65
CA LEU A 72 -2.01 -6.31 20.39
C LEU A 72 -0.50 -6.21 20.16
N ASN A 73 0.29 -5.92 21.19
CA ASN A 73 1.74 -5.88 21.11
C ASN A 73 2.32 -7.26 20.76
N GLU A 74 1.80 -8.34 21.35
CA GLU A 74 2.18 -9.71 20.99
C GLU A 74 1.84 -10.01 19.53
N LYS A 75 0.64 -9.63 19.06
CA LYS A 75 0.25 -9.80 17.66
C LYS A 75 1.17 -9.03 16.71
N ILE A 76 1.50 -7.78 17.04
CA ILE A 76 2.42 -6.96 16.25
C ILE A 76 3.77 -7.65 16.14
N LYS A 77 4.33 -8.11 17.28
CA LYS A 77 5.62 -8.82 17.30
C LYS A 77 5.62 -10.09 16.44
N ASN A 78 4.53 -10.86 16.49
CA ASN A 78 4.39 -12.07 15.68
C ASN A 78 4.31 -11.73 14.18
N ILE A 79 3.51 -10.73 13.81
CA ILE A 79 3.39 -10.28 12.42
C ILE A 79 4.72 -9.73 11.89
N GLU A 80 5.44 -8.94 12.70
CA GLU A 80 6.77 -8.43 12.33
C GLU A 80 7.78 -9.55 12.11
N SER A 81 7.73 -10.62 12.91
CA SER A 81 8.54 -11.82 12.70
C SER A 81 8.18 -12.51 11.39
N ASP A 82 6.89 -12.75 11.15
CA ASP A 82 6.40 -13.41 9.93
C ASP A 82 6.76 -12.62 8.67
N VAL A 83 6.67 -11.29 8.72
CA VAL A 83 7.07 -10.41 7.61
C VAL A 83 8.56 -10.53 7.34
N ARG A 84 9.39 -10.53 8.39
CA ARG A 84 10.84 -10.66 8.26
C ARG A 84 11.23 -12.01 7.65
N ASP A 85 10.61 -13.09 8.10
CA ASP A 85 10.88 -14.44 7.60
C ASP A 85 10.46 -14.58 6.12
N LYS A 86 9.27 -14.06 5.77
CA LYS A 86 8.81 -14.03 4.38
C LYS A 86 9.72 -13.20 3.48
N GLN A 87 10.21 -12.07 3.97
CA GLN A 87 11.12 -11.22 3.23
C GLN A 87 12.47 -11.91 2.98
N LEU A 88 13.01 -12.60 3.98
CA LEU A 88 14.24 -13.39 3.82
C LEU A 88 14.07 -14.50 2.78
N ILE A 89 12.96 -15.25 2.82
CA ILE A 89 12.65 -16.27 1.81
C ILE A 89 12.51 -15.65 0.42
N SER A 90 11.87 -14.49 0.29
CA SER A 90 11.72 -13.78 -0.98
C SER A 90 13.07 -13.35 -1.56
N ASP A 91 13.96 -12.84 -0.71
CA ASP A 91 15.31 -12.42 -1.11
C ASP A 91 16.17 -13.62 -1.55
N GLU A 92 16.09 -14.74 -0.83
CA GLU A 92 16.77 -15.98 -1.21
C GLU A 92 16.28 -16.51 -2.55
N LYS A 93 14.95 -16.56 -2.76
CA LYS A 93 14.36 -16.95 -4.04
C LYS A 93 14.79 -16.04 -5.18
N THR A 94 14.80 -14.73 -4.95
CA THR A 94 15.23 -13.74 -5.96
C THR A 94 16.70 -13.96 -6.34
N ARG A 95 17.60 -14.17 -5.37
CA ARG A 95 19.01 -14.47 -5.64
C ARG A 95 19.19 -15.80 -6.37
N PHE A 96 18.42 -16.83 -5.99
CA PHE A 96 18.46 -18.12 -6.65
C PHE A 96 18.04 -18.01 -8.12
N ILE A 97 16.92 -17.33 -8.40
CA ILE A 97 16.42 -17.10 -9.77
C ILE A 97 17.43 -16.28 -10.58
N GLN A 98 18.02 -15.23 -10.01
CA GLN A 98 19.07 -14.46 -10.70
C GLN A 98 20.29 -15.32 -11.04
N THR A 99 20.71 -16.20 -10.13
CA THR A 99 21.80 -17.13 -10.37
C THR A 99 21.44 -18.13 -11.47
N LEU A 100 20.20 -18.63 -11.52
CA LEU A 100 19.76 -19.49 -12.62
C LEU A 100 19.73 -18.74 -13.95
N LYS A 101 19.18 -17.52 -13.97
CA LYS A 101 19.13 -16.67 -15.16
C LYS A 101 20.53 -16.37 -15.72
N SER A 102 21.58 -16.31 -14.90
CA SER A 102 22.94 -16.08 -15.38
C SER A 102 23.62 -17.32 -15.96
N HIS A 103 23.10 -18.52 -15.69
CA HIS A 103 23.67 -19.79 -16.15
C HIS A 103 22.83 -20.49 -17.23
N ILE A 104 21.67 -19.94 -17.58
CA ILE A 104 20.83 -20.51 -18.64
C ILE A 104 21.48 -20.31 -20.01
N ASP A 105 21.33 -21.31 -20.87
CA ASP A 105 21.66 -21.17 -22.28
C ASP A 105 20.71 -20.18 -22.96
N LEU A 106 21.26 -19.07 -23.43
CA LEU A 106 20.53 -18.00 -24.10
C LEU A 106 20.32 -18.26 -25.61
N THR A 107 20.87 -19.37 -26.13
CA THR A 107 20.77 -19.74 -27.54
C THR A 107 19.32 -19.88 -28.03
N PRO A 108 18.40 -20.55 -27.31
CA PRO A 108 17.01 -20.67 -27.73
C PRO A 108 16.33 -19.30 -27.83
N LEU A 109 16.56 -18.43 -26.85
CA LEU A 109 16.00 -17.07 -26.83
C LEU A 109 16.51 -16.24 -28.00
N LYS A 110 17.83 -16.22 -28.24
CA LYS A 110 18.42 -15.52 -29.40
C LYS A 110 17.86 -16.04 -30.72
N LYS A 111 17.61 -17.35 -30.83
CA LYS A 111 17.01 -17.97 -32.01
C LYS A 111 15.56 -17.52 -32.21
N THR A 112 14.73 -17.51 -31.17
CA THR A 112 13.35 -16.99 -31.24
C THR A 112 13.34 -15.54 -31.70
N MET A 113 14.22 -14.70 -31.14
CA MET A 113 14.33 -13.29 -31.52
C MET A 113 14.76 -13.09 -32.97
N LEU A 114 15.72 -13.89 -33.44
CA LEU A 114 16.15 -13.86 -34.83
C LEU A 114 15.03 -14.30 -35.78
N ASN A 115 14.30 -15.36 -35.42
CA ASN A 115 13.15 -15.83 -36.18
C ASN A 115 12.08 -14.74 -36.27
N TRP A 116 11.76 -14.06 -35.16
CA TRP A 116 10.78 -12.99 -35.15
C TRP A 116 11.13 -11.85 -36.12
N VAL A 117 12.39 -11.37 -36.11
CA VAL A 117 12.84 -10.34 -37.07
C VAL A 117 12.85 -10.86 -38.51
N ASN A 118 13.20 -12.14 -38.73
CA ASN A 118 13.15 -12.74 -40.05
C ASN A 118 11.72 -12.85 -40.58
N SER A 119 10.76 -13.25 -39.74
CA SER A 119 9.34 -13.29 -40.10
C SER A 119 8.81 -11.90 -40.47
N LEU A 120 9.27 -10.84 -39.79
CA LEU A 120 8.98 -9.45 -40.18
C LEU A 120 9.58 -9.09 -41.55
N SER A 121 10.85 -9.45 -41.78
CA SER A 121 11.56 -9.20 -43.05
C SER A 121 10.94 -9.94 -44.23
N GLU A 122 10.48 -11.17 -44.02
CA GLU A 122 9.83 -12.03 -45.03
C GLU A 122 8.34 -11.70 -45.21
N LYS A 123 7.83 -10.66 -44.54
CA LYS A 123 6.42 -10.25 -44.53
C LYS A 123 5.46 -11.34 -44.03
N ASN A 124 5.97 -12.29 -43.23
CA ASN A 124 5.16 -13.27 -42.52
C ASN A 124 4.67 -12.69 -41.17
N TYR A 125 3.83 -11.65 -41.25
CA TYR A 125 3.36 -10.93 -40.07
C TYR A 125 2.53 -11.80 -39.13
N THR A 126 1.89 -12.86 -39.64
CA THR A 126 1.07 -13.76 -38.81
C THR A 126 1.93 -14.54 -37.83
N GLU A 127 3.04 -15.09 -38.31
CA GLU A 127 3.99 -15.79 -37.45
C GLU A 127 4.65 -14.82 -36.47
N ALA A 128 5.13 -13.66 -36.96
CA ALA A 128 5.75 -12.65 -36.10
C ALA A 128 4.80 -12.14 -35.00
N TYR A 129 3.50 -12.02 -35.28
CA TYR A 129 2.51 -11.61 -34.28
C TYR A 129 2.26 -12.71 -33.24
N LEU A 130 2.21 -13.99 -33.66
CA LEU A 130 1.97 -15.13 -32.76
C LEU A 130 3.15 -15.45 -31.83
N GLU A 131 4.37 -15.08 -32.21
CA GLU A 131 5.55 -15.07 -31.34
C GLU A 131 5.41 -14.03 -30.21
N GLY A 132 4.60 -12.99 -30.45
CA GLY A 132 4.04 -12.15 -29.40
C GLY A 132 2.94 -12.89 -28.66
N GLY A 133 3.06 -13.01 -27.34
CA GLY A 133 2.01 -13.59 -26.51
C GLY A 133 0.69 -12.83 -26.65
N THR A 134 -0.41 -13.40 -26.14
CA THR A 134 -1.77 -12.81 -26.25
C THR A 134 -1.86 -11.38 -25.73
N ASP A 135 -1.02 -11.03 -24.77
CA ASP A 135 -0.98 -9.73 -24.11
C ASP A 135 0.28 -8.94 -24.48
N CYS A 136 0.88 -9.22 -25.65
CA CYS A 136 2.05 -8.49 -26.13
C CYS A 136 1.70 -7.02 -26.42
N SER A 137 2.53 -6.12 -25.90
CA SER A 137 2.44 -4.69 -26.20
C SER A 137 3.51 -4.27 -27.21
N PHE A 138 3.10 -3.58 -28.27
CA PHE A 138 3.98 -3.05 -29.29
C PHE A 138 4.01 -1.53 -29.14
N TRP A 139 5.17 -0.98 -28.81
CA TRP A 139 5.40 0.44 -28.50
C TRP A 139 4.38 1.00 -27.50
N GLY A 140 4.13 0.25 -26.42
CA GLY A 140 3.22 0.63 -25.34
C GLY A 140 1.73 0.49 -25.67
N ASN A 141 1.38 -0.07 -26.83
CA ASN A 141 0.00 -0.24 -27.27
C ASN A 141 -0.32 -1.73 -27.50
N TYR A 142 -1.56 -2.13 -27.22
CA TYR A 142 -2.05 -3.47 -27.56
C TYR A 142 -2.55 -3.48 -29.01
N TRP A 143 -1.71 -3.91 -29.92
CA TRP A 143 -2.06 -3.97 -31.34
C TRP A 143 -2.85 -5.23 -31.63
N THR A 144 -3.86 -5.10 -32.49
CA THR A 144 -4.45 -6.29 -33.12
C THR A 144 -3.54 -6.75 -34.25
N MET A 145 -3.63 -8.02 -34.62
CA MET A 145 -2.94 -8.60 -35.78
C MET A 145 -3.04 -7.72 -37.05
N ARG A 146 -4.21 -7.11 -37.28
CA ARG A 146 -4.42 -6.20 -38.42
C ARG A 146 -3.57 -4.93 -38.31
N ILE A 147 -3.62 -4.25 -37.15
CA ILE A 147 -2.84 -3.02 -36.93
C ILE A 147 -1.35 -3.30 -37.05
N PHE A 148 -0.90 -4.43 -36.51
CA PHE A 148 0.47 -4.90 -36.61
C PHE A 148 0.91 -5.08 -38.07
N SER A 149 0.17 -5.88 -38.84
CA SER A 149 0.49 -6.11 -40.27
C SER A 149 0.43 -4.81 -41.08
N ASP A 150 -0.62 -4.02 -40.91
CA ASP A 150 -0.84 -2.76 -41.64
C ASP A 150 0.33 -1.79 -41.38
N TYR A 151 0.84 -1.72 -40.15
CA TYR A 151 1.99 -0.89 -39.80
C TYR A 151 3.25 -1.33 -40.57
N PHE A 152 3.64 -2.60 -40.49
CA PHE A 152 4.86 -3.05 -41.16
C PHE A 152 4.74 -3.02 -42.69
N GLU A 153 3.58 -3.32 -43.26
CA GLU A 153 3.37 -3.30 -44.71
C GLU A 153 3.45 -1.89 -45.29
N GLN A 154 2.95 -0.88 -44.58
CA GLN A 154 2.94 0.51 -45.03
C GLN A 154 4.23 1.27 -44.71
N ASN A 155 4.89 0.94 -43.59
CA ASN A 155 6.00 1.75 -43.09
C ASN A 155 7.38 1.13 -43.34
N VAL A 156 7.49 -0.18 -43.50
CA VAL A 156 8.79 -0.88 -43.57
C VAL A 156 8.94 -1.61 -44.90
N ASP A 157 9.87 -1.16 -45.73
CA ASP A 157 10.24 -1.85 -46.97
C ASP A 157 11.16 -3.05 -46.67
N LYS A 158 12.18 -2.83 -45.83
CA LYS A 158 13.19 -3.85 -45.51
C LYS A 158 13.65 -3.75 -44.07
N MET A 159 13.82 -4.88 -43.40
CA MET A 159 14.33 -4.97 -42.04
C MET A 159 15.35 -6.10 -41.94
N GLN A 160 16.53 -5.84 -41.39
CA GLN A 160 17.57 -6.86 -41.21
C GLN A 160 18.27 -6.69 -39.88
N VAL A 161 18.58 -7.79 -39.20
CA VAL A 161 19.38 -7.76 -37.98
C VAL A 161 20.80 -7.29 -38.33
N ALA A 162 21.31 -6.32 -37.57
CA ALA A 162 22.68 -5.85 -37.71
C ALA A 162 23.64 -6.97 -37.29
N VAL A 163 24.69 -7.15 -38.07
CA VAL A 163 25.72 -8.17 -37.83
C VAL A 163 26.94 -7.47 -37.23
N ASP A 164 27.51 -8.06 -36.20
CA ASP A 164 28.75 -7.62 -35.58
C ASP A 164 29.93 -7.88 -36.54
N GLU A 165 30.74 -6.85 -36.80
CA GLU A 165 31.83 -6.90 -37.79
C GLU A 165 32.97 -7.85 -37.40
N GLU A 166 33.17 -8.11 -36.11
CA GLU A 166 34.24 -8.97 -35.62
C GLU A 166 33.83 -10.45 -35.60
N THR A 167 32.58 -10.73 -35.23
CA THR A 167 32.09 -12.10 -35.02
C THR A 167 31.26 -12.64 -36.19
N GLY A 168 30.72 -11.76 -37.05
CA GLY A 168 29.80 -12.14 -38.12
C GLY A 168 28.45 -12.66 -37.59
N LEU A 169 28.15 -12.46 -36.30
CA LEU A 169 26.91 -12.88 -35.65
C LEU A 169 25.93 -11.72 -35.51
N ALA A 170 24.63 -12.04 -35.44
CA ALA A 170 23.59 -11.09 -35.13
C ALA A 170 23.87 -10.37 -33.80
N LYS A 171 23.86 -9.04 -33.81
CA LYS A 171 24.09 -8.19 -32.63
C LYS A 171 22.85 -8.20 -31.74
N ILE A 172 22.76 -9.23 -30.89
CA ILE A 172 21.68 -9.45 -29.93
C ILE A 172 22.26 -9.55 -28.53
N GLU A 173 21.87 -8.61 -27.68
CA GLU A 173 22.22 -8.56 -26.26
C GLU A 173 21.05 -9.04 -25.42
N VAL A 174 21.31 -9.87 -24.41
CA VAL A 174 20.26 -10.39 -23.53
C VAL A 174 20.65 -10.08 -22.09
N VAL A 175 19.77 -9.39 -21.39
CA VAL A 175 19.96 -8.93 -20.02
C VAL A 175 18.86 -9.51 -19.14
N PRO A 176 19.20 -10.28 -18.09
CA PRO A 176 18.20 -10.81 -17.18
C PRO A 176 17.57 -9.70 -16.34
N ILE A 177 16.24 -9.64 -16.33
CA ILE A 177 15.50 -8.67 -15.52
C ILE A 177 15.55 -9.12 -14.05
N LYS A 178 15.75 -8.16 -13.14
CA LYS A 178 15.80 -8.39 -11.68
C LYS A 178 14.40 -8.56 -11.06
N THR A 179 13.55 -9.35 -11.71
CA THR A 179 12.23 -9.75 -11.23
C THR A 179 12.25 -11.22 -10.78
N PRO A 180 11.38 -11.61 -9.84
CA PRO A 180 11.19 -13.02 -9.47
C PRO A 180 10.56 -13.83 -10.61
N ASP A 181 9.97 -13.17 -11.60
CA ASP A 181 9.42 -13.80 -12.80
C ASP A 181 10.52 -14.18 -13.79
N TRP A 182 10.25 -15.15 -14.67
CA TRP A 182 11.22 -15.63 -15.66
C TRP A 182 11.30 -14.71 -16.89
N GLU A 183 11.61 -13.44 -16.65
CA GLU A 183 11.68 -12.41 -17.67
C GLU A 183 13.13 -12.03 -18.03
N MET A 184 13.34 -11.78 -19.33
CA MET A 184 14.60 -11.34 -19.93
C MET A 184 14.34 -10.11 -20.81
N SER A 185 15.22 -9.11 -20.74
CA SER A 185 15.30 -8.04 -21.73
C SER A 185 16.22 -8.48 -22.87
N VAL A 186 15.78 -8.30 -24.10
CA VAL A 186 16.56 -8.59 -25.30
C VAL A 186 16.67 -7.32 -26.14
N TYR A 187 17.90 -6.92 -26.45
CA TYR A 187 18.20 -5.78 -27.30
C TYR A 187 18.70 -6.30 -28.65
N ILE A 188 17.94 -6.04 -29.71
CA ILE A 188 18.26 -6.45 -31.07
C ILE A 188 18.59 -5.21 -31.88
N HIS A 189 19.79 -5.14 -32.44
CA HIS A 189 20.14 -4.11 -33.39
C HIS A 189 19.59 -4.48 -34.77
N VAL A 190 18.82 -3.59 -35.38
CA VAL A 190 18.21 -3.82 -36.70
C VAL A 190 18.44 -2.61 -37.60
N ASN A 191 18.69 -2.88 -38.88
CA ASN A 191 18.71 -1.88 -39.94
C ASN A 191 17.37 -1.92 -40.67
N VAL A 192 16.67 -0.79 -40.63
CA VAL A 192 15.34 -0.60 -41.21
C VAL A 192 15.44 0.34 -42.40
N THR A 193 14.84 -0.05 -43.52
CA THR A 193 14.55 0.81 -44.65
C THR A 193 13.04 1.04 -44.64
N LEU A 194 12.64 2.28 -44.38
CA LEU A 194 11.26 2.71 -44.41
C LEU A 194 10.79 2.87 -45.86
N ALA A 195 9.47 2.76 -46.05
CA ALA A 195 8.84 3.09 -47.33
C ALA A 195 8.93 4.60 -47.62
N ASP A 196 8.72 5.00 -48.89
CA ASP A 196 8.84 6.40 -49.34
C ASP A 196 7.92 7.38 -48.56
N ASP A 197 6.82 6.89 -48.00
CA ASP A 197 5.85 7.60 -47.15
C ASP A 197 5.78 7.04 -45.71
N GLY A 198 6.80 6.31 -45.27
CA GLY A 198 6.86 5.69 -43.95
C GLY A 198 6.89 6.72 -42.80
N ILE A 199 6.15 6.41 -41.74
CA ILE A 199 6.04 7.21 -40.52
C ILE A 199 7.15 6.79 -39.54
N GLU A 200 7.97 7.76 -39.10
CA GLU A 200 9.10 7.52 -38.18
C GLU A 200 8.72 7.46 -36.68
N ASP A 201 7.45 7.19 -36.35
CA ASP A 201 6.95 7.23 -34.97
C ASP A 201 7.55 6.12 -34.10
N TYR A 202 7.75 4.93 -34.67
CA TYR A 202 8.21 3.75 -33.94
C TYR A 202 9.53 3.18 -34.47
N LEU A 203 9.82 3.30 -35.77
CA LEU A 203 11.09 2.89 -36.36
C LEU A 203 11.65 4.05 -37.19
N LYS A 204 12.95 4.30 -37.10
CA LYS A 204 13.64 5.33 -37.87
C LYS A 204 14.32 4.73 -39.09
N GLN A 205 14.57 5.54 -40.11
CA GLN A 205 15.41 5.13 -41.24
C GLN A 205 16.83 4.77 -40.76
N GLY A 206 17.35 3.60 -41.15
CA GLY A 206 18.69 3.14 -40.81
C GLY A 206 18.72 2.30 -39.54
N ALA A 207 19.70 2.54 -38.67
CA ALA A 207 19.94 1.72 -37.49
C ALA A 207 18.93 2.02 -36.37
N ASN A 208 18.37 0.96 -35.78
CA ASN A 208 17.47 0.99 -34.64
C ASN A 208 17.88 -0.07 -33.61
N VAL A 209 17.57 0.17 -32.34
CA VAL A 209 17.64 -0.85 -31.29
C VAL A 209 16.22 -1.22 -30.90
N LEU A 210 15.86 -2.48 -31.01
CA LEU A 210 14.61 -3.00 -30.47
C LEU A 210 14.86 -3.57 -29.09
N HIS A 211 14.15 -3.05 -28.10
CA HIS A 211 14.10 -3.60 -26.77
C HIS A 211 12.85 -4.47 -26.65
N LEU A 212 13.05 -5.77 -26.51
CA LEU A 212 11.99 -6.74 -26.29
C LEU A 212 12.05 -7.26 -24.85
N THR A 213 10.90 -7.40 -24.22
CA THR A 213 10.78 -8.21 -23.00
C THR A 213 10.25 -9.57 -23.38
N CYS A 214 10.90 -10.62 -22.90
CA CYS A 214 10.52 -12.00 -23.18
C CYS A 214 10.29 -12.77 -21.87
N THR A 215 9.29 -13.64 -21.89
CA THR A 215 9.02 -14.62 -20.82
C THR A 215 9.05 -16.03 -21.39
N TYR A 216 9.32 -17.02 -20.55
CA TYR A 216 9.23 -18.42 -20.94
C TYR A 216 7.83 -18.97 -20.63
N ASP A 217 7.13 -19.45 -21.65
CA ASP A 217 5.86 -20.15 -21.49
C ASP A 217 6.11 -21.64 -21.25
N GLU A 218 5.85 -22.10 -20.03
CA GLU A 218 6.02 -23.51 -19.66
C GLU A 218 5.07 -24.47 -20.41
N ARG A 219 3.90 -23.99 -20.85
CA ARG A 219 2.91 -24.83 -21.55
C ARG A 219 3.31 -25.06 -23.01
N LEU A 220 3.88 -24.04 -23.63
CA LEU A 220 4.33 -24.09 -25.02
C LEU A 220 5.81 -24.46 -25.13
N GLU A 221 6.52 -24.56 -24.00
CA GLU A 221 7.96 -24.83 -23.90
C GLU A 221 8.80 -23.89 -24.79
N GLN A 222 8.39 -22.63 -24.88
CA GLN A 222 9.01 -21.64 -25.76
C GLN A 222 9.06 -20.25 -25.12
N TRP A 223 10.01 -19.44 -25.58
CA TRP A 223 10.07 -18.02 -25.24
C TRP A 223 9.02 -17.26 -26.02
N MET A 224 8.32 -16.34 -25.35
CA MET A 224 7.33 -15.47 -25.95
C MET A 224 7.68 -14.02 -25.69
N ILE A 225 7.38 -13.15 -26.67
CA ILE A 225 7.55 -11.71 -26.54
C ILE A 225 6.33 -11.14 -25.80
N THR A 226 6.58 -10.34 -24.77
CA THR A 226 5.54 -9.66 -23.98
C THR A 226 5.51 -8.16 -24.24
N SER A 227 6.63 -7.57 -24.65
CA SER A 227 6.65 -6.20 -25.12
C SER A 227 7.75 -5.93 -26.12
N VAL A 228 7.53 -4.95 -26.99
CA VAL A 228 8.48 -4.45 -27.98
C VAL A 228 8.50 -2.93 -27.91
N PHE A 229 9.69 -2.36 -27.81
CA PHE A 229 9.94 -0.92 -27.90
C PHE A 229 11.13 -0.68 -28.83
N SER A 230 11.22 0.53 -29.37
CA SER A 230 12.42 1.03 -30.03
C SER A 230 13.13 2.02 -29.11
N GLU A 231 14.44 1.87 -29.02
CA GLU A 231 15.32 2.82 -28.36
C GLU A 231 16.16 3.52 -29.42
N GLU A 232 16.50 4.79 -29.17
CA GLU A 232 17.46 5.49 -30.01
C GLU A 232 18.81 4.77 -29.91
N VAL A 233 19.45 4.52 -31.06
CA VAL A 233 20.82 3.99 -31.09
C VAL A 233 21.71 4.99 -30.37
N THR A 234 21.96 4.73 -29.10
CA THR A 234 22.92 5.54 -28.34
C THR A 234 24.28 5.08 -28.84
N ILE A 235 24.88 5.87 -29.74
CA ILE A 235 26.28 5.71 -30.10
C ILE A 235 27.05 5.99 -28.80
N GLN A 236 27.38 4.94 -28.06
CA GLN A 236 28.43 5.05 -27.05
C GLN A 236 29.73 5.24 -27.84
N GLU A 237 30.19 6.50 -27.91
CA GLU A 237 31.59 6.85 -28.23
C GLU A 237 32.55 6.26 -27.19
#